data_AF-A0A0Q9X863-F1
#
_entry.id   AF-A0A0Q9X863-F1
#
_cell.length_a   1.000
_cell.length_b   1.000
_cell.length_c   1.000
_cell.angle_alpha   90.00
_cell.angle_beta   90.00
_cell.angle_gamma   90.00
#
_symmetry.space_group_name_H-M   'P 1'
#
loop_
_entity.id
_entity.type
_entity.pdbx_description
1 polymer ?
#
loop_
_entity_poly.entity_id
_entity_poly.type
_entity_poly.pdbx_seq_one_letter_code
_entity_poly.pdbx_strand_id
1 'polypeptide(L)'
;MESLTDDVLIRILSYLDIKSQQIMLNLHPRFFNLMPIVWISQYKKVKMSLFEAKFSIDDLRYFFQSISKTVQVMHLRMMSAEQYMVLLEFIFPKVYDFRFATVPSRLLSDSDIPKLIMTFPNLKEFSPQGSFSGRYFTDFPLLERLTLTYCQHFSVENLANVMKTHWLISSLLKWKLMSCRGLKTTWKHLIALTS
;
A
#
# COMPACT_ATOMS: atom_id res chain seq x y z
N MET A 1 -36.82 -0.13 -7.51
CA MET A 1 -35.59 -0.18 -6.67
C MET A 1 -35.91 -0.80 -5.31
N GLU A 2 -37.03 -0.45 -4.70
CA GLU A 2 -37.51 -1.06 -3.44
C GLU A 2 -37.87 -2.55 -3.56
N SER A 3 -38.29 -3.01 -4.76
CA SER A 3 -38.67 -4.41 -5.02
C SER A 3 -37.51 -5.37 -5.33
N LEU A 4 -36.30 -4.88 -5.57
CA LEU A 4 -35.15 -5.75 -5.84
C LEU A 4 -34.62 -6.35 -4.54
N THR A 5 -34.16 -7.59 -4.56
CA THR A 5 -33.52 -8.24 -3.41
C THR A 5 -32.08 -7.74 -3.23
N ASP A 6 -31.54 -7.86 -2.01
CA ASP A 6 -30.18 -7.39 -1.70
C ASP A 6 -29.12 -8.08 -2.55
N ASP A 7 -29.26 -9.39 -2.82
CA ASP A 7 -28.32 -10.14 -3.67
C ASP A 7 -28.25 -9.60 -5.10
N VAL A 8 -29.41 -9.21 -5.66
CA VAL A 8 -29.48 -8.61 -6.99
C VAL A 8 -28.85 -7.23 -6.97
N LEU A 9 -29.09 -6.43 -5.92
CA LEU A 9 -28.47 -5.12 -5.77
C LEU A 9 -26.96 -5.20 -5.61
N ILE A 10 -26.45 -6.10 -4.76
CA ILE A 10 -25.01 -6.35 -4.58
C ILE A 10 -24.39 -6.67 -5.94
N ARG A 11 -25.03 -7.54 -6.72
CA ARG A 11 -24.54 -7.91 -8.06
C ARG A 11 -24.54 -6.73 -9.01
N ILE A 12 -25.59 -5.91 -9.03
CA ILE A 12 -25.64 -4.68 -9.85
C ILE A 12 -24.53 -3.71 -9.44
N LEU A 13 -24.40 -3.41 -8.13
CA LEU A 13 -23.39 -2.51 -7.58
C LEU A 13 -21.96 -3.01 -7.86
N SER A 14 -21.78 -4.34 -7.94
CA SER A 14 -20.50 -4.96 -8.29
C SER A 14 -20.09 -4.67 -9.75
N TYR A 15 -21.01 -4.42 -10.67
CA TYR A 15 -20.63 -4.08 -12.05
C TYR A 15 -20.21 -2.61 -12.23
N LEU A 16 -20.41 -1.78 -11.20
CA LEU A 16 -20.06 -0.37 -11.24
C LEU A 16 -18.56 -0.16 -11.01
N ASP A 17 -18.00 0.86 -11.65
CA ASP A 17 -16.65 1.33 -11.33
C ASP A 17 -16.62 2.03 -9.96
N ILE A 18 -15.41 2.22 -9.41
CA ILE A 18 -15.28 2.77 -8.05
C ILE A 18 -15.89 4.19 -7.91
N LYS A 19 -15.91 4.97 -8.99
CA LYS A 19 -16.51 6.32 -8.98
C LYS A 19 -18.03 6.24 -8.90
N SER A 20 -18.62 5.36 -9.69
CA SER A 20 -20.05 5.09 -9.67
C SER A 20 -20.46 4.48 -8.33
N GLN A 21 -19.68 3.53 -7.78
CA GLN A 21 -19.92 2.99 -6.43
C GLN A 21 -19.94 4.09 -5.36
N GLN A 22 -19.03 5.07 -5.41
CA GLN A 22 -19.04 6.21 -4.49
C GLN A 22 -20.29 7.09 -4.64
N ILE A 23 -20.76 7.32 -5.88
CA ILE A 23 -22.03 8.04 -6.10
C ILE A 23 -23.18 7.25 -5.45
N MET A 24 -23.22 5.93 -5.64
CA MET A 24 -24.29 5.08 -5.09
C MET A 24 -24.38 5.13 -3.56
N LEU A 25 -23.27 5.33 -2.84
CA LEU A 25 -23.27 5.49 -1.37
C LEU A 25 -24.24 6.57 -0.91
N ASN A 26 -24.31 7.67 -1.66
CA ASN A 26 -25.06 8.87 -1.29
C ASN A 26 -26.47 8.91 -1.88
N LEU A 27 -26.82 7.96 -2.76
CA LEU A 27 -28.12 7.95 -3.45
C LEU A 27 -29.24 7.29 -2.63
N HIS A 28 -28.92 6.28 -1.82
CA HIS A 28 -29.93 5.58 -1.04
C HIS A 28 -29.31 4.85 0.17
N PRO A 29 -29.92 4.90 1.37
CA PRO A 29 -29.38 4.25 2.58
C PRO A 29 -29.13 2.75 2.42
N ARG A 30 -29.98 2.07 1.64
CA ARG A 30 -29.80 0.65 1.31
C ARG A 30 -28.50 0.39 0.54
N PHE A 31 -28.10 1.28 -0.36
CA PHE A 31 -26.84 1.13 -1.09
C PHE A 31 -25.64 1.35 -0.19
N PHE A 32 -25.71 2.36 0.69
CA PHE A 32 -24.71 2.58 1.73
C PHE A 32 -24.46 1.30 2.54
N ASN A 33 -25.52 0.68 3.04
CA ASN A 33 -25.44 -0.53 3.87
C ASN A 33 -24.90 -1.77 3.12
N LEU A 34 -25.17 -1.88 1.82
CA LEU A 34 -24.74 -3.04 1.02
C LEU A 34 -23.32 -2.88 0.45
N MET A 35 -22.81 -1.65 0.33
CA MET A 35 -21.54 -1.39 -0.33
C MET A 35 -20.33 -2.10 0.31
N PRO A 36 -20.21 -2.25 1.65
CA PRO A 36 -19.14 -3.03 2.24
C PRO A 36 -19.08 -4.46 1.73
N ILE A 37 -20.23 -5.10 1.50
CA ILE A 37 -20.31 -6.48 0.98
C ILE A 37 -19.76 -6.53 -0.44
N VAL A 38 -20.16 -5.57 -1.27
CA VAL A 38 -19.62 -5.40 -2.63
C VAL A 38 -18.11 -5.24 -2.56
N TRP A 39 -17.61 -4.30 -1.75
CA TRP A 39 -16.19 -4.00 -1.70
C TRP A 39 -15.33 -5.13 -1.16
N ILE A 40 -15.79 -5.82 -0.12
CA ILE A 40 -15.11 -7.00 0.44
C ILE A 40 -14.96 -8.10 -0.60
N SER A 41 -15.98 -8.31 -1.44
CA SER A 41 -15.94 -9.35 -2.47
C SER A 41 -15.00 -8.99 -3.62
N GLN A 42 -14.97 -7.73 -4.03
CA GLN A 42 -14.27 -7.29 -5.24
C GLN A 42 -12.81 -6.86 -5.00
N TYR A 43 -12.56 -6.12 -3.92
CA TYR A 43 -11.29 -5.45 -3.71
C TYR A 43 -10.30 -6.27 -2.88
N LYS A 44 -10.14 -7.56 -3.22
CA LYS A 44 -9.01 -8.37 -2.70
C LYS A 44 -7.67 -7.79 -3.15
N LYS A 45 -7.66 -7.16 -4.33
CA LYS A 45 -6.51 -6.43 -4.87
C LYS A 45 -6.96 -5.01 -5.19
N VAL A 46 -6.42 -4.04 -4.46
CA VAL A 46 -6.66 -2.62 -4.69
C VAL A 46 -5.51 -2.07 -5.52
N LYS A 47 -5.81 -1.56 -6.71
CA LYS A 47 -4.85 -0.87 -7.57
C LYS A 47 -5.51 0.37 -8.14
N MET A 48 -5.28 1.52 -7.52
CA MET A 48 -5.98 2.75 -7.92
C MET A 48 -5.15 4.02 -7.66
N SER A 49 -5.55 5.10 -8.33
CA SER A 49 -5.09 6.45 -8.03
C SER A 49 -6.12 7.12 -7.13
N LEU A 50 -5.74 7.50 -5.90
CA LEU A 50 -6.69 8.13 -4.97
C LEU A 50 -7.03 9.57 -5.39
N PHE A 51 -6.15 10.24 -6.13
CA PHE A 51 -6.44 11.50 -6.79
C PHE A 51 -7.54 11.37 -7.85
N GLU A 52 -7.51 10.30 -8.65
CA GLU A 52 -8.53 10.08 -9.69
C GLU A 52 -9.84 9.53 -9.11
N ALA A 53 -9.75 8.70 -8.06
CA ALA A 53 -10.91 8.12 -7.40
C ALA A 53 -11.76 9.17 -6.69
N LYS A 54 -11.16 10.29 -6.26
CA LYS A 54 -11.83 11.45 -5.66
C LYS A 54 -12.68 11.11 -4.42
N PHE A 55 -12.20 10.17 -3.61
CA PHE A 55 -12.82 9.89 -2.32
C PHE A 55 -12.84 11.14 -1.44
N SER A 56 -13.99 11.41 -0.80
CA SER A 56 -14.01 12.19 0.42
C SER A 56 -13.26 11.44 1.52
N ILE A 57 -12.80 12.14 2.56
CA ILE A 57 -12.07 11.51 3.66
C ILE A 57 -12.94 10.48 4.41
N ASP A 58 -14.22 10.78 4.59
CA ASP A 58 -15.15 9.87 5.27
C ASP A 58 -15.49 8.65 4.41
N ASP A 59 -15.70 8.83 3.10
CA ASP A 59 -15.91 7.70 2.19
C ASP A 59 -14.66 6.82 2.09
N LEU A 60 -13.46 7.42 2.10
CA LEU A 60 -12.20 6.67 2.10
C LEU A 60 -12.06 5.86 3.39
N ARG A 61 -12.37 6.47 4.55
CA ARG A 61 -12.34 5.79 5.84
C ARG A 61 -13.31 4.61 5.84
N TYR A 62 -14.53 4.80 5.34
CA TYR A 62 -15.52 3.75 5.21
C TYR A 62 -15.08 2.62 4.27
N PHE A 63 -14.48 2.98 3.14
CA PHE A 63 -13.90 2.03 2.20
C PHE A 63 -12.79 1.18 2.83
N PHE A 64 -11.80 1.82 3.47
CA PHE A 64 -10.69 1.12 4.13
C PHE A 64 -11.16 0.26 5.29
N GLN A 65 -12.09 0.75 6.12
CA GLN A 65 -12.70 -0.03 7.19
C GLN A 65 -13.30 -1.33 6.64
N SER A 66 -14.08 -1.23 5.56
CA SER A 66 -14.77 -2.36 4.92
C SER A 66 -13.79 -3.42 4.43
N ILE A 67 -12.73 -3.02 3.73
CA ILE A 67 -11.81 -3.98 3.10
C ILE A 67 -10.69 -4.46 4.03
N SER A 68 -10.48 -3.82 5.17
CA SER A 68 -9.28 -3.96 6.03
C SER A 68 -8.89 -5.40 6.31
N LYS A 69 -9.85 -6.28 6.59
CA LYS A 69 -9.61 -7.70 6.95
C LYS A 69 -9.48 -8.64 5.76
N THR A 70 -9.63 -8.14 4.54
CA THR A 70 -9.75 -9.00 3.34
C THR A 70 -8.86 -8.62 2.17
N VAL A 71 -8.44 -7.36 2.06
CA VAL A 71 -7.50 -6.92 1.03
C VAL A 71 -6.13 -7.58 1.22
N GLN A 72 -5.53 -8.00 0.10
CA GLN A 72 -4.28 -8.75 0.06
C GLN A 72 -3.16 -8.01 -0.67
N VAL A 73 -3.52 -7.20 -1.67
CA VAL A 73 -2.60 -6.37 -2.45
C VAL A 73 -3.13 -4.96 -2.46
N MET A 74 -2.28 -3.99 -2.13
CA MET A 74 -2.66 -2.58 -2.06
C MET A 74 -1.63 -1.70 -2.75
N HIS A 75 -1.98 -1.22 -3.94
CA HIS A 75 -1.18 -0.31 -4.76
C HIS A 75 -1.92 1.03 -4.90
N LEU A 76 -1.51 2.03 -4.12
CA LEU A 76 -2.18 3.34 -4.05
C LEU A 76 -1.30 4.44 -4.64
N ARG A 77 -1.79 5.11 -5.69
CA ARG A 77 -1.04 6.19 -6.37
C ARG A 77 -1.64 7.55 -6.02
N MET A 78 -0.79 8.58 -6.05
CA MET A 78 -1.18 9.98 -5.87
C MET A 78 -1.94 10.22 -4.57
N MET A 79 -1.52 9.56 -3.48
CA MET A 79 -2.16 9.69 -2.17
C MET A 79 -1.76 11.01 -1.50
N SER A 80 -2.74 11.74 -0.98
CA SER A 80 -2.50 12.96 -0.21
C SER A 80 -1.99 12.67 1.21
N ALA A 81 -1.50 13.70 1.90
CA ALA A 81 -1.10 13.57 3.29
C ALA A 81 -2.25 13.12 4.19
N GLU A 82 -3.42 13.71 4.02
CA GLU A 82 -4.61 13.40 4.81
C GLU A 82 -5.08 11.96 4.58
N GLN A 83 -5.15 11.54 3.32
CA GLN A 83 -5.52 10.16 2.95
C GLN A 83 -4.55 9.12 3.52
N TYR A 84 -3.26 9.46 3.60
CA TYR A 84 -2.28 8.59 4.26
C TYR A 84 -2.52 8.48 5.77
N MET A 85 -2.94 9.58 6.43
CA MET A 85 -3.29 9.50 7.86
C MET A 85 -4.47 8.56 8.07
N VAL A 86 -5.50 8.63 7.21
CA VAL A 86 -6.65 7.70 7.25
C VAL A 86 -6.20 6.25 7.07
N LEU A 87 -5.28 5.98 6.14
CA LEU A 87 -4.74 4.63 5.93
C LEU A 87 -4.12 4.06 7.22
N LEU A 88 -3.38 4.89 7.97
CA LEU A 88 -2.72 4.49 9.21
C LEU A 88 -3.68 4.26 10.39
N GLU A 89 -4.96 4.65 10.28
CA GLU A 89 -5.97 4.36 11.31
C GLU A 89 -6.36 2.87 11.35
N PHE A 90 -5.99 2.10 10.32
CA PHE A 90 -6.40 0.70 10.16
C PHE A 90 -5.23 -0.29 10.21
N ILE A 91 -5.58 -1.55 10.44
CA ILE A 91 -4.65 -2.69 10.34
C ILE A 91 -5.15 -3.61 9.22
N PHE A 92 -4.27 -3.90 8.27
CA PHE A 92 -4.51 -4.73 7.10
C PHE A 92 -3.75 -6.06 7.19
N PRO A 93 -4.23 -7.02 7.99
CA PRO A 93 -3.47 -8.22 8.35
C PRO A 93 -3.23 -9.17 7.17
N LYS A 94 -3.95 -9.04 6.07
CA LYS A 94 -3.81 -9.91 4.89
C LYS A 94 -3.00 -9.28 3.77
N VAL A 95 -2.61 -8.01 3.90
CA VAL A 95 -1.81 -7.33 2.86
C VAL A 95 -0.39 -7.87 2.89
N TYR A 96 -0.01 -8.52 1.80
CA TYR A 96 1.35 -9.01 1.59
C TYR A 96 2.14 -8.20 0.58
N ASP A 97 1.48 -7.42 -0.31
CA ASP A 97 2.15 -6.54 -1.29
C ASP A 97 1.57 -5.13 -1.17
N PHE A 98 2.42 -4.20 -0.69
CA PHE A 98 2.08 -2.81 -0.50
C PHE A 98 3.00 -1.91 -1.32
N ARG A 99 2.37 -1.05 -2.12
CA ARG A 99 3.06 -0.04 -2.93
C ARG A 99 2.27 1.23 -2.84
N PHE A 100 3.00 2.33 -2.74
CA PHE A 100 2.34 3.60 -2.85
C PHE A 100 3.25 4.68 -3.40
N ALA A 101 2.61 5.69 -3.97
CA ALA A 101 3.21 6.95 -4.34
C ALA A 101 2.36 8.06 -3.76
N THR A 102 2.96 8.88 -2.93
CA THR A 102 2.36 10.12 -2.44
C THR A 102 2.52 11.23 -3.45
N VAL A 103 1.69 12.26 -3.34
CA VAL A 103 1.97 13.54 -4.01
C VAL A 103 3.34 14.09 -3.56
N PRO A 104 4.08 14.85 -4.41
CA PRO A 104 5.46 15.25 -4.14
C PRO A 104 5.72 15.95 -2.80
N SER A 105 4.68 16.52 -2.19
CA SER A 105 4.75 17.25 -0.93
C SER A 105 4.85 16.38 0.33
N ARG A 106 4.66 15.05 0.26
CA ARG A 106 4.82 14.15 1.42
C ARG A 106 5.67 12.95 1.08
N LEU A 107 6.96 13.00 1.38
CA LEU A 107 7.84 11.84 1.31
C LEU A 107 7.76 11.05 2.63
N LEU A 108 7.83 9.72 2.57
CA LEU A 108 8.00 8.93 3.79
C LEU A 108 9.26 9.37 4.53
N SER A 109 9.20 9.32 5.86
CA SER A 109 10.35 9.48 6.74
C SER A 109 10.57 8.23 7.60
N ASP A 110 11.70 8.17 8.29
CA ASP A 110 11.95 7.11 9.27
C ASP A 110 10.85 7.03 10.36
N SER A 111 10.20 8.15 10.69
CA SER A 111 9.12 8.18 11.69
C SER A 111 7.83 7.50 11.25
N ASP A 112 7.66 7.29 9.94
CA ASP A 112 6.48 6.65 9.37
C ASP A 112 6.61 5.11 9.32
N ILE A 113 7.84 4.59 9.27
CA ILE A 113 8.09 3.15 9.08
C ILE A 113 7.52 2.29 10.21
N PRO A 114 7.70 2.62 11.51
CA PRO A 114 7.07 1.85 12.60
C PRO A 114 5.54 1.79 12.50
N LYS A 115 4.90 2.87 12.04
CA LYS A 115 3.45 2.92 11.85
C LYS A 115 3.04 1.98 10.71
N LEU A 116 3.80 1.95 9.61
CA LEU A 116 3.55 1.05 8.49
C LEU A 116 3.71 -0.43 8.87
N ILE A 117 4.65 -0.77 9.76
CA ILE A 117 4.79 -2.13 10.30
C ILE A 117 3.52 -2.53 11.06
N MET A 118 2.96 -1.64 11.88
CA MET A 118 1.70 -1.88 12.59
C MET A 118 0.51 -2.00 11.63
N THR A 119 0.44 -1.13 10.62
CA THR A 119 -0.63 -1.13 9.62
C THR A 119 -0.59 -2.38 8.72
N PHE A 120 0.60 -2.90 8.40
CA PHE A 120 0.81 -4.04 7.49
C PHE A 120 1.68 -5.12 8.14
N PRO A 121 1.19 -5.86 9.16
CA PRO A 121 2.02 -6.75 9.97
C PRO A 121 2.57 -7.96 9.22
N ASN A 122 1.94 -8.36 8.11
CA ASN A 122 2.32 -9.52 7.31
C ASN A 122 2.88 -9.15 5.94
N LEU A 123 3.49 -7.96 5.82
CA LEU A 123 3.98 -7.44 4.56
C LEU A 123 5.19 -8.25 4.05
N LYS A 124 5.11 -8.71 2.80
CA LYS A 124 6.16 -9.49 2.12
C LYS A 124 6.84 -8.72 1.00
N GLU A 125 6.06 -7.97 0.22
CA GLU A 125 6.57 -7.08 -0.82
C GLU A 125 6.32 -5.64 -0.43
N PHE A 126 7.39 -4.84 -0.41
CA PHE A 126 7.29 -3.43 -0.12
C PHE A 126 8.02 -2.60 -1.17
N SER A 127 7.33 -1.60 -1.72
CA SER A 127 7.91 -0.62 -2.64
C SER A 127 7.69 0.81 -2.12
N PRO A 128 8.46 1.25 -1.11
CA PRO A 128 8.34 2.60 -0.56
C PRO A 128 8.96 3.66 -1.47
N GLN A 129 8.52 4.90 -1.29
CA GLN A 129 9.12 6.11 -1.86
C GLN A 129 9.24 7.15 -0.74
N GLY A 130 10.37 7.85 -0.62
CA GLY A 130 10.54 8.83 0.45
C GLY A 130 11.97 9.22 0.79
N SER A 131 12.15 9.85 1.94
CA SER A 131 13.41 10.30 2.51
C SER A 131 13.63 9.63 3.87
N PHE A 132 14.26 8.46 3.88
CA PHE A 132 14.43 7.63 5.08
C PHE A 132 15.74 6.83 5.02
N SER A 133 16.31 6.55 6.18
CA SER A 133 17.62 5.90 6.30
C SER A 133 17.57 4.39 6.04
N GLY A 134 16.39 3.78 6.20
CA GLY A 134 16.20 2.33 6.09
C GLY A 134 16.41 1.57 7.41
N ARG A 135 16.73 2.25 8.51
CA ARG A 135 17.11 1.62 9.79
C ARG A 135 16.06 0.70 10.41
N TYR A 136 14.79 0.91 10.10
CA TYR A 136 13.65 0.14 10.64
C TYR A 136 13.17 -0.98 9.71
N PHE A 137 13.81 -1.19 8.56
CA PHE A 137 13.32 -2.18 7.59
C PHE A 137 13.59 -3.63 8.02
N THR A 138 14.52 -3.85 8.96
CA THR A 138 14.71 -5.15 9.60
C THR A 138 13.51 -5.56 10.45
N ASP A 139 12.67 -4.60 10.85
CA ASP A 139 11.58 -4.84 11.79
C ASP A 139 10.29 -5.33 11.11
N PHE A 140 10.26 -5.37 9.77
CA PHE A 140 9.19 -6.04 9.02
C PHE A 140 9.38 -7.56 9.09
N PRO A 141 8.55 -8.33 9.82
CA PRO A 141 8.87 -9.72 10.18
C PRO A 141 8.88 -10.69 8.99
N LEU A 142 8.14 -10.39 7.92
CA LEU A 142 7.94 -11.28 6.77
C LEU A 142 8.45 -10.68 5.46
N LEU A 143 9.28 -9.63 5.50
CA LEU A 143 9.69 -8.94 4.29
C LEU A 143 10.56 -9.84 3.41
N GLU A 144 10.09 -10.17 2.21
CA GLU A 144 10.80 -11.02 1.25
C GLU A 144 11.32 -10.22 0.05
N ARG A 145 10.64 -9.12 -0.30
CA ARG A 145 10.91 -8.32 -1.50
C ARG A 145 10.86 -6.84 -1.16
N LEU A 146 11.99 -6.16 -1.32
CA LEU A 146 12.11 -4.72 -1.13
C LEU A 146 12.47 -4.05 -2.45
N THR A 147 11.62 -3.12 -2.90
CA THR A 147 11.85 -2.31 -4.09
C THR A 147 12.05 -0.85 -3.71
N LEU A 148 13.30 -0.40 -3.68
CA LEU A 148 13.63 1.00 -3.37
C LEU A 148 13.54 1.84 -4.64
N THR A 149 12.64 2.81 -4.67
CA THR A 149 12.45 3.71 -5.82
C THR A 149 12.29 5.14 -5.31
N TYR A 150 13.07 6.08 -5.84
CA TYR A 150 13.12 7.46 -5.36
C TYR A 150 13.31 7.60 -3.83
N CYS A 151 14.14 6.72 -3.23
CA CYS A 151 14.49 6.80 -1.81
C CYS A 151 15.70 7.70 -1.60
N GLN A 152 15.51 8.82 -0.91
CA GLN A 152 16.57 9.71 -0.49
C GLN A 152 17.15 9.22 0.85
N HIS A 153 18.46 9.38 1.04
CA HIS A 153 19.17 9.07 2.29
C HIS A 153 19.16 7.61 2.76
N PHE A 154 18.70 6.65 1.95
CA PHE A 154 18.77 5.23 2.31
C PHE A 154 20.23 4.78 2.46
N SER A 155 20.61 4.34 3.66
CA SER A 155 21.98 3.95 3.97
C SER A 155 22.33 2.58 3.38
N VAL A 156 23.54 2.47 2.82
CA VAL A 156 24.10 1.20 2.32
C VAL A 156 24.22 0.18 3.45
N GLU A 157 24.61 0.62 4.65
CA GLU A 157 24.76 -0.24 5.82
C GLU A 157 23.40 -0.82 6.24
N ASN A 158 22.37 0.02 6.29
CA ASN A 158 21.01 -0.44 6.58
C ASN A 158 20.51 -1.42 5.52
N LEU A 159 20.81 -1.18 4.24
CA LEU A 159 20.47 -2.13 3.17
C LEU A 159 21.16 -3.48 3.36
N ALA A 160 22.45 -3.47 3.71
CA ALA A 160 23.20 -4.70 4.01
C ALA A 160 22.58 -5.45 5.21
N ASN A 161 22.19 -4.74 6.27
CA ASN A 161 21.53 -5.34 7.43
C ASN A 161 20.17 -5.96 7.05
N VAL A 162 19.35 -5.23 6.29
CA VAL A 162 18.06 -5.74 5.80
C VAL A 162 18.24 -7.00 4.95
N MET A 163 19.21 -7.03 4.04
CA MET A 163 19.50 -8.20 3.21
C MET A 163 19.93 -9.42 4.03
N LYS A 164 20.76 -9.21 5.07
CA LYS A 164 21.21 -10.27 5.97
C LYS A 164 20.06 -10.84 6.78
N THR A 165 19.21 -9.98 7.36
CA THR A 165 18.09 -10.40 8.21
C THR A 165 17.04 -11.17 7.43
N HIS A 166 16.67 -10.67 6.25
CA HIS A 166 15.47 -11.15 5.54
C HIS A 166 15.76 -12.11 4.39
N TRP A 167 17.02 -12.50 4.17
CA TRP A 167 17.44 -13.37 3.06
C TRP A 167 16.79 -12.92 1.73
N LEU A 168 16.75 -11.60 1.53
CA LEU A 168 16.04 -11.01 0.39
C LEU A 168 16.60 -11.62 -0.90
N ILE A 169 15.71 -12.14 -1.75
CA ILE A 169 16.12 -12.79 -3.00
C ILE A 169 16.85 -11.76 -3.87
N SER A 170 18.17 -11.89 -3.96
CA SER A 170 19.09 -10.91 -4.55
C SER A 170 18.81 -10.61 -6.03
N SER A 171 18.14 -11.52 -6.73
CA SER A 171 17.83 -11.40 -8.16
C SER A 171 16.84 -10.26 -8.50
N LEU A 172 16.01 -9.81 -7.55
CA LEU A 172 15.03 -8.74 -7.77
C LEU A 172 15.48 -7.34 -7.30
N LEU A 173 16.46 -7.26 -6.38
CA LEU A 173 17.10 -5.99 -6.02
C LEU A 173 17.91 -5.40 -7.20
N LYS A 174 18.35 -6.24 -8.15
CA LYS A 174 19.24 -5.90 -9.25
C LYS A 174 18.72 -4.82 -10.23
N TRP A 175 17.42 -4.53 -10.28
CA TRP A 175 16.86 -3.73 -11.38
C TRP A 175 16.21 -2.38 -11.00
N LYS A 176 16.06 -2.03 -9.71
CA LYS A 176 15.35 -0.77 -9.32
C LYS A 176 16.09 0.23 -8.45
N LEU A 177 17.37 -0.01 -8.11
CA LEU A 177 18.26 1.01 -7.50
C LEU A 177 18.56 2.20 -8.44
N MET A 178 17.95 2.28 -9.63
CA MET A 178 18.29 3.23 -10.70
C MET A 178 18.13 4.72 -10.33
N SER A 179 17.48 5.07 -9.21
CA SER A 179 17.23 6.48 -8.85
C SER A 179 17.69 6.92 -7.45
N CYS A 180 18.26 6.05 -6.62
CA CYS A 180 18.78 6.47 -5.30
C CYS A 180 20.23 6.92 -5.46
N ARG A 181 20.51 8.23 -5.33
CA ARG A 181 21.87 8.78 -5.40
C ARG A 181 22.73 8.16 -4.29
N GLY A 182 23.90 7.60 -4.63
CA GLY A 182 24.86 7.01 -3.68
C GLY A 182 24.85 5.48 -3.56
N LEU A 183 23.77 4.79 -3.96
CA LEU A 183 23.68 3.32 -3.87
C LEU A 183 24.21 2.57 -5.11
N LYS A 184 24.42 3.27 -6.23
CA LYS A 184 24.86 2.65 -7.50
C LYS A 184 26.30 2.14 -7.48
N THR A 185 27.22 2.83 -6.79
CA THR A 185 28.66 2.51 -6.77
C THR A 185 28.98 1.38 -5.80
N THR A 186 28.32 1.31 -4.65
CA THR A 186 28.52 0.29 -3.61
C THR A 186 27.84 -1.05 -3.91
N TRP A 187 26.79 -1.07 -4.74
CA TRP A 187 26.08 -2.32 -5.09
C TRP A 187 26.95 -3.34 -5.82
N LYS A 188 27.88 -2.88 -6.67
CA LYS A 188 28.83 -3.77 -7.36
C LYS A 188 29.76 -4.51 -6.38
N HIS A 189 30.11 -3.89 -5.24
CA HIS A 189 30.94 -4.52 -4.21
C HIS A 189 30.14 -5.45 -3.29
N LEU A 190 28.88 -5.13 -2.99
CA LEU A 190 28.01 -5.99 -2.18
C LEU A 190 27.62 -7.31 -2.89
N ILE A 191 27.43 -7.28 -4.22
CA ILE A 191 27.21 -8.52 -4.99
C ILE A 191 28.44 -9.43 -4.94
N ALA A 192 29.66 -8.87 -5.02
CA ALA A 192 30.90 -9.64 -4.97
C ALA A 192 31.17 -10.31 -3.61
N LEU A 193 30.52 -9.86 -2.53
CA LEU A 193 30.63 -10.45 -1.19
C LEU A 193 29.54 -11.49 -0.88
N THR A 194 28.57 -11.65 -1.79
CA THR A 194 27.41 -12.55 -1.63
C THR A 194 27.29 -13.58 -2.76
N SER A 195 28.31 -13.67 -3.62
CA SER A 195 28.52 -14.74 -4.62
C SER A 195 29.76 -15.54 -4.24
#